data_AF-A0A538LNH0-F1
#
_entry.id   AF-A0A538LNH0-F1
#
_cell.length_a   1.000
_cell.length_b   1.000
_cell.length_c   1.000
_cell.angle_alpha   90.00
_cell.angle_beta   90.00
_cell.angle_gamma   90.00
#
_symmetry.space_group_name_H-M   'P 1'
#
loop_
_entity.id
_entity.type
_entity.pdbx_description
1 polymer ?
#
loop_
_entity_poly.entity_id
_entity_poly.type
_entity_poly.pdbx_seq_one_letter_code
_entity_poly.pdbx_strand_id
1 'polypeptide(L)'
;MDQFAAPNGDGYPVVGPEVGELVEVATRFTGSWSRGFVVADVEQQAYRLRRLSDGQLLPIAFAAHELRADPRRRDAPRVGAA
;
A
#
# COMPACT_ATOMS: atom_id res chain seq x y z
N MET A 1 34.55 -18.85 -13.47
CA MET A 1 33.23 -19.40 -13.81
C MET A 1 32.23 -18.62 -12.98
N ASP A 2 31.42 -17.85 -13.68
CA ASP A 2 30.75 -16.64 -13.24
C ASP A 2 29.88 -16.81 -11.99
N GLN A 3 30.18 -15.97 -11.00
CA GLN A 3 29.29 -15.62 -9.92
C GLN A 3 28.13 -14.80 -10.53
N PHE A 4 27.02 -15.45 -10.85
CA PHE A 4 25.73 -14.77 -11.09
C PHE A 4 25.21 -14.22 -9.76
N ALA A 5 25.90 -13.18 -9.26
CA ALA A 5 25.41 -12.27 -8.25
C ALA A 5 24.29 -11.44 -8.87
N ALA A 6 23.09 -12.00 -8.84
CA ALA A 6 21.88 -11.21 -8.69
C ALA A 6 20.91 -12.01 -7.81
N PRO A 7 20.95 -11.86 -6.47
CA PRO A 7 19.84 -12.29 -5.62
C PRO A 7 18.69 -11.27 -5.68
N ASN A 8 18.37 -10.75 -6.87
CA ASN A 8 17.25 -9.86 -7.06
C ASN A 8 16.08 -10.74 -7.50
N GLY A 9 15.21 -11.08 -6.55
CA GLY A 9 13.98 -11.82 -6.80
C GLY A 9 13.09 -11.09 -7.81
N ASP A 10 13.20 -11.46 -9.09
CA ASP A 10 12.33 -11.00 -10.17
C ASP A 10 10.96 -11.72 -10.16
N GLY A 11 10.68 -12.49 -9.10
CA GLY A 11 9.29 -12.63 -8.69
C GLY A 11 8.83 -11.24 -8.30
N TYR A 12 8.35 -10.43 -9.24
CA TYR A 12 7.48 -9.31 -8.88
C TYR A 12 6.30 -10.00 -8.20
N PRO A 13 6.17 -10.00 -6.85
CA PRO A 13 4.84 -10.14 -6.35
C PRO A 13 4.05 -9.04 -7.07
N VAL A 14 2.82 -9.34 -7.47
CA VAL A 14 1.86 -8.28 -7.67
C VAL A 14 1.64 -7.66 -6.27
N VAL A 15 2.63 -6.91 -5.77
CA VAL A 15 2.64 -6.31 -4.44
C VAL A 15 1.64 -5.19 -4.50
N GLY A 16 0.41 -5.54 -4.13
CA GLY A 16 -0.47 -4.56 -3.56
C GLY A 16 0.10 -4.04 -2.23
N PRO A 17 -0.48 -2.97 -1.70
CA PRO A 17 0.03 -2.28 -0.53
C PRO A 17 0.03 -3.18 0.71
N GLU A 18 1.09 -3.14 1.51
CA GLU A 18 1.21 -3.96 2.71
C GLU A 18 0.41 -3.38 3.89
N VAL A 19 0.11 -4.21 4.90
CA VAL A 19 -0.50 -3.74 6.16
C VAL A 19 0.36 -2.64 6.79
N GLY A 20 -0.25 -1.52 7.13
CA GLY A 20 0.41 -0.33 7.66
C GLY A 20 0.82 0.69 6.58
N GLU A 21 0.72 0.34 5.29
CA GLU A 21 1.05 1.27 4.21
C GLU A 21 -0.08 2.27 3.93
N LEU A 22 0.29 3.50 3.58
CA LEU A 22 -0.65 4.54 3.22
C LEU A 22 -1.07 4.41 1.77
N VAL A 23 -2.38 4.48 1.57
CA VAL A 23 -2.99 4.30 0.26
C VAL A 23 -3.96 5.42 -0.05
N GLU A 24 -4.09 5.69 -1.34
CA GLU A 24 -5.15 6.49 -1.91
C GLU A 24 -6.25 5.55 -2.43
N VAL A 25 -7.51 5.91 -2.19
CA VAL A 25 -8.69 5.14 -2.60
C VAL A 25 -9.38 5.84 -3.75
N ALA A 26 -9.70 5.11 -4.81
CA ALA A 26 -10.49 5.63 -5.91
C ALA A 26 -11.94 5.88 -5.48
N THR A 27 -12.42 7.12 -5.63
CA THR A 27 -13.82 7.44 -5.38
C THR A 27 -14.64 7.06 -6.62
N ARG A 28 -15.62 6.18 -6.45
CA ARG A 28 -16.49 5.73 -7.56
C ARG A 28 -17.40 6.84 -8.13
N PHE A 29 -17.57 7.93 -7.38
CA PHE A 29 -18.46 9.04 -7.73
C PHE A 29 -17.82 10.09 -8.66
N THR A 30 -16.52 10.34 -8.51
CA THR A 30 -15.82 11.40 -9.29
C THR A 30 -14.59 10.87 -10.02
N GLY A 31 -14.23 9.59 -9.85
CA GLY A 31 -12.98 9.01 -10.36
C GLY A 31 -11.72 9.61 -9.71
N SER A 32 -11.87 10.47 -8.71
CA SER A 32 -10.75 11.09 -8.00
C SER A 32 -10.20 10.17 -6.94
N TRP A 33 -8.90 10.27 -6.68
CA TRP A 33 -8.20 9.52 -5.62
C TRP A 33 -8.24 10.30 -4.31
N SER A 34 -8.74 9.67 -3.25
CA SER A 34 -8.76 10.25 -1.91
C SER A 34 -7.63 9.68 -1.06
N ARG A 35 -6.86 10.56 -0.43
CA ARG A 35 -5.75 10.21 0.46
C ARG A 35 -6.23 10.01 1.89
N GLY A 36 -5.31 9.57 2.75
CA GLY A 36 -5.55 9.48 4.19
C GLY A 36 -6.16 8.15 4.60
N PHE A 37 -5.81 7.08 3.89
CA PHE A 37 -6.15 5.72 4.26
C PHE A 37 -4.88 4.94 4.53
N VAL A 38 -4.95 3.99 5.46
CA VAL A 38 -3.88 3.04 5.75
C VAL A 38 -4.44 1.64 5.61
N VAL A 39 -3.67 0.71 5.04
CA VAL A 39 -4.04 -0.70 5.01
C VAL A 39 -4.02 -1.22 6.45
N ALA A 40 -5.17 -1.64 6.95
CA ALA A 40 -5.30 -2.22 8.27
C ALA A 40 -5.16 -3.74 8.24
N ASP A 41 -5.59 -4.37 7.15
CA ASP A 41 -5.53 -5.82 6.96
C ASP A 41 -5.59 -6.19 5.47
N VAL A 42 -5.03 -7.36 5.11
CA VAL A 42 -5.03 -7.89 3.74
C VAL A 42 -5.51 -9.34 3.77
N GLU A 43 -6.70 -9.60 3.24
CA GLU A 43 -7.32 -10.93 3.19
C GLU A 43 -7.50 -11.42 1.75
N GLN A 44 -6.75 -12.44 1.33
CA GLN A 44 -7.01 -13.21 0.10
C GLN A 44 -7.25 -12.39 -1.20
N GLN A 45 -6.73 -11.15 -1.27
CA GLN A 45 -6.86 -10.10 -2.34
C GLN A 45 -7.82 -8.93 -2.04
N ALA A 46 -8.41 -8.88 -0.85
CA ALA A 46 -9.21 -7.78 -0.37
C ALA A 46 -8.45 -7.01 0.71
N TYR A 47 -8.50 -5.69 0.64
CA TYR A 47 -7.79 -4.80 1.56
C TYR A 47 -8.78 -4.11 2.47
N ARG A 48 -8.57 -4.24 3.77
CA ARG A 48 -9.26 -3.46 4.78
C ARG A 48 -8.49 -2.18 5.01
N LEU A 49 -9.18 -1.05 4.92
CA LEU A 49 -8.54 0.25 5.09
C LEU A 49 -9.07 0.95 6.32
N ARG A 50 -8.19 1.62 7.03
CA ARG A 50 -8.54 2.55 8.10
C ARG A 50 -8.40 3.96 7.59
N ARG A 51 -9.45 4.76 7.75
CA ARG A 51 -9.43 6.19 7.43
C ARG A 51 -8.67 6.94 8.52
N LEU A 52 -7.60 7.63 8.17
CA LEU A 52 -6.80 8.42 9.12
C LEU A 52 -7.54 9.61 9.70
N SER A 53 -8.50 10.19 8.98
CA SER A 53 -9.27 11.35 9.44
C SER A 53 -10.05 11.09 10.73
N ASP A 54 -10.55 9.87 10.91
CA ASP A 54 -11.42 9.50 12.05
C ASP A 54 -10.94 8.22 12.77
N GLY A 55 -9.92 7.55 12.23
CA GLY A 55 -9.40 6.29 12.78
C GLY A 55 -10.30 5.07 12.55
N GLN A 56 -11.45 5.23 11.88
CA GLN A 56 -12.40 4.14 11.64
C GLN A 56 -11.95 3.20 10.52
N LEU A 57 -12.17 1.90 10.74
CA LEU A 57 -12.03 0.87 9.72
C LEU A 57 -13.22 0.95 8.76
N LEU A 58 -12.95 0.97 7.46
CA LEU A 58 -14.02 0.96 6.48
C LEU A 58 -14.71 -0.42 6.50
N PRO A 59 -16.07 -0.45 6.52
CA PRO A 59 -16.82 -1.69 6.59
C PRO A 59 -16.72 -2.50 5.28
N ILE A 60 -16.34 -1.84 4.19
CA ILE A 60 -16.09 -2.45 2.88
C ILE A 60 -14.62 -2.82 2.73
N ALA A 61 -14.37 -3.91 2.00
CA ALA A 61 -13.02 -4.26 1.55
C ALA A 61 -12.81 -3.73 0.13
N PHE A 62 -11.58 -3.33 -0.18
CA PHE A 62 -11.19 -2.76 -1.46
C PHE A 62 -10.35 -3.74 -2.24
N ALA A 63 -10.49 -3.74 -3.57
CA ALA A 63 -9.59 -4.52 -4.43
C ALA A 63 -8.30 -3.74 -4.70
N ALA A 64 -7.22 -4.44 -5.07
CA ALA A 64 -5.93 -3.83 -5.39
C ALA A 64 -6.03 -2.71 -6.46
N HIS A 65 -6.95 -2.83 -7.42
CA HIS A 65 -7.14 -1.82 -8.48
C HIS A 65 -7.84 -0.55 -8.01
N GLU A 66 -8.51 -0.58 -6.85
CA GLU A 66 -9.16 0.58 -6.23
C GLU A 66 -8.20 1.32 -5.30
N LEU A 67 -7.00 0.78 -5.11
CA LEU A 67 -5.96 1.29 -4.24
C LEU A 67 -4.76 1.72 -5.03
N ARG A 68 -4.14 2.79 -4.55
CA ARG A 68 -2.86 3.26 -5.03
C ARG A 68 -1.96 3.53 -3.85
N ALA A 69 -0.77 2.94 -3.83
CA ALA A 69 0.22 3.27 -2.80
C ALA A 69 0.56 4.76 -2.88
N ASP A 70 0.52 5.47 -1.74
CA ASP A 70 0.99 6.86 -1.68
C ASP A 70 2.53 6.86 -1.57
N PRO A 71 3.26 7.27 -2.62
CA PRO A 71 4.73 7.20 -2.61
C PRO A 71 5.36 8.25 -1.69
N ARG A 72 4.59 9.23 -1.20
CA ARG A 72 5.14 10.38 -0.46
C ARG A 72 5.49 10.06 0.99
N ARG A 73 5.11 8.89 1.52
CA ARG A 73 5.57 8.40 2.84
C ARG A 73 6.42 7.14 2.81
N ARG A 74 6.74 6.60 1.63
CA ARG A 74 7.86 5.66 1.51
C ARG A 74 9.22 6.34 1.69
N ASP A 75 9.22 7.68 1.65
CA ASP A 75 10.32 8.55 2.06
C ASP A 75 10.10 9.05 3.51
N ALA A 76 10.06 8.11 4.46
CA ALA A 76 10.44 8.47 5.83
C ALA A 76 11.91 8.05 5.96
N PRO A 77 12.83 8.97 6.31
CA PRO A 77 14.26 8.69 6.29
C PRO A 77 14.55 7.48 7.17
N ARG A 78 15.36 6.53 6.67
CA ARG A 78 16.12 5.64 7.56
C ARG A 78 16.99 6.54 8.43
N VAL A 79 16.48 6.91 9.59
CA VAL A 79 17.31 7.44 10.67
C VAL A 79 18.26 6.31 11.10
N GLY A 80 19.55 6.52 10.87
CA GLY A 80 20.60 5.72 11.49
C GLY A 80 21.70 5.23 10.53
N ALA A 81 22.73 6.03 10.35
CA ALA A 81 24.12 5.58 10.48
C ALA A 81 24.98 6.81 10.75
N ALA A 82 25.39 6.93 12.01
CA ALA A 82 26.36 7.90 12.52
C ALA A 82 27.76 7.60 11.99
#